data_AF-A0AAD3MJA9-F1
#
_entry.id   AF-A0AAD3MJA9-F1
#
_cell.length_a   1.000
_cell.length_b   1.000
_cell.length_c   1.000
_cell.angle_alpha   90.00
_cell.angle_beta   90.00
_cell.angle_gamma   90.00
#
_symmetry.space_group_name_H-M   'P 1'
#
loop_
_entity.id
_entity.type
_entity.pdbx_description
1 polymer ?
#
loop_
_entity_poly.entity_id
_entity_poly.type
_entity_poly.pdbx_seq_one_letter_code
_entity_poly.pdbx_strand_id
1 'polypeptide(L)'
;MAVVKTLRCPVFSWRAASYRAASRAELIQSSTGFRRQEDSFQVHSFYRNQDQLGLQDQFFRNRTSLFKDQISRGNASLQLTGVEVQDQGRYRCYTSTVRGEESSFINLKVDAPVSKVKILRVENRISCSSEGIYPEPDLTWSTRPPSNLTLQNQTSIQQTEQQL
;
A
#
# COMPACT_ATOMS: atom_id res chain seq x y z
N MET A 1 14.09 2.38 -1.08
CA MET A 1 13.63 1.04 -1.52
C MET A 1 12.27 1.25 -2.18
N ALA A 2 12.03 0.70 -3.36
CA ALA A 2 10.68 0.75 -3.95
C ALA A 2 9.80 -0.27 -3.23
N VAL A 3 8.93 0.21 -2.34
CA VAL A 3 7.97 -0.64 -1.63
C VAL A 3 6.86 -1.02 -2.60
N VAL A 4 6.55 -2.31 -2.70
CA VAL A 4 5.43 -2.83 -3.49
C VAL A 4 4.37 -3.36 -2.53
N LYS A 5 3.11 -2.97 -2.72
CA LYS A 5 1.98 -3.44 -1.90
C LYS A 5 0.92 -4.07 -2.79
N THR A 6 0.29 -5.11 -2.28
CA THR A 6 -0.84 -5.79 -2.95
C THR A 6 -2.13 -5.46 -2.23
N LEU A 7 -3.05 -4.79 -2.91
CA LEU A 7 -4.40 -4.50 -2.43
C LEU A 7 -5.31 -5.65 -2.85
N ARG A 8 -5.61 -6.54 -1.89
CA ARG A 8 -6.48 -7.69 -2.11
C ARG A 8 -7.94 -7.28 -2.09
N CYS A 9 -8.66 -7.56 -3.17
CA CYS A 9 -10.07 -7.24 -3.28
C CYS A 9 -10.94 -8.46 -2.91
N PRO A 10 -11.65 -8.43 -1.76
CA PRO A 10 -12.38 -9.60 -1.26
C PRO A 10 -13.73 -9.85 -1.96
N VAL A 11 -14.21 -8.91 -2.79
CA VAL A 11 -15.45 -9.10 -3.58
C VAL A 11 -15.25 -10.02 -4.78
N PHE A 12 -14.01 -10.31 -5.13
CA PHE A 12 -13.68 -11.24 -6.18
C PHE A 12 -13.54 -12.64 -5.57
N SER A 13 -14.67 -13.25 -5.21
CA SER A 13 -14.72 -14.70 -5.02
C SER A 13 -15.75 -15.24 -5.99
N TRP A 14 -15.30 -16.02 -6.98
CA TRP A 14 -16.21 -16.97 -7.61
C TRP A 14 -16.64 -17.89 -6.48
N ARG A 15 -17.80 -17.66 -5.87
CA ARG A 15 -18.33 -18.62 -4.90
C ARG A 15 -18.43 -19.94 -5.63
N ALA A 16 -17.59 -20.88 -5.23
CA ALA A 16 -17.55 -22.28 -5.68
C ALA A 16 -18.77 -23.07 -5.18
N ALA A 17 -19.96 -22.49 -5.33
CA ALA A 17 -21.22 -23.19 -5.10
C ALA A 17 -21.82 -23.48 -6.48
N SER A 18 -21.70 -24.74 -6.89
CA SER A 18 -22.27 -25.38 -8.08
C SER A 18 -21.68 -24.97 -9.43
N TYR A 19 -20.71 -25.79 -9.88
CA TYR A 19 -20.35 -26.11 -11.26
C TYR A 19 -20.92 -25.20 -12.37
N ARG A 20 -20.10 -24.24 -12.80
CA ARG A 20 -19.84 -23.90 -14.21
C ARG A 20 -18.66 -22.93 -14.24
N ALA A 21 -17.65 -23.24 -15.05
CA ALA A 21 -16.68 -22.24 -15.46
C ALA A 21 -17.45 -21.05 -16.04
N ALA A 22 -17.12 -19.83 -15.63
CA ALA A 22 -17.74 -18.65 -16.20
C ALA A 22 -17.62 -18.71 -17.72
N SER A 23 -18.73 -18.45 -18.42
CA SER A 23 -18.69 -18.41 -19.88
C SER A 23 -17.74 -17.30 -20.33
N ARG A 24 -17.08 -17.48 -21.48
CA ARG A 24 -16.24 -16.45 -22.10
C ARG A 24 -16.98 -15.11 -22.28
N ALA A 25 -18.31 -15.15 -22.41
CA ALA A 25 -19.18 -13.99 -22.50
C ALA A 25 -19.37 -13.25 -21.16
N GLU A 26 -19.50 -13.96 -20.04
CA GLU A 26 -19.63 -13.36 -18.68
C GLU A 26 -18.34 -12.62 -18.27
N LEU A 27 -17.17 -13.10 -18.70
CA LEU A 27 -15.88 -12.42 -18.48
C LEU A 27 -15.71 -11.16 -19.34
N ILE A 28 -16.38 -11.07 -20.50
CA ILE A 28 -16.29 -9.88 -21.38
C ILE A 28 -17.07 -8.70 -20.80
N GLN A 29 -18.10 -8.97 -19.99
CA GLN A 29 -18.97 -7.96 -19.37
C GLN A 29 -18.58 -7.63 -17.92
N SER A 30 -17.61 -8.34 -17.33
CA SER A 30 -17.14 -8.02 -15.99
C SER A 30 -16.18 -6.84 -16.01
N SER A 31 -16.34 -5.96 -15.03
CA SER A 31 -15.41 -4.88 -14.76
C SER A 31 -14.94 -4.93 -13.32
N THR A 32 -13.71 -4.51 -13.09
CA THR A 32 -13.14 -4.34 -11.76
C THR A 32 -12.40 -3.02 -11.70
N GLY A 33 -12.41 -2.39 -10.54
CA GLY A 33 -11.75 -1.11 -10.34
C GLY A 33 -11.39 -0.83 -8.90
N PHE A 34 -10.45 0.08 -8.75
CA PHE A 34 -9.96 0.58 -7.46
C PHE A 34 -10.10 2.10 -7.46
N ARG A 35 -10.67 2.64 -6.39
CA ARG A 35 -10.78 4.07 -6.13
C ARG A 35 -10.29 4.38 -4.72
N ARG A 36 -9.53 5.46 -4.54
CA ARG A 36 -9.19 5.97 -3.21
C ARG A 36 -10.42 6.66 -2.63
N GLN A 37 -10.71 6.46 -1.35
CA GLN A 37 -11.96 6.92 -0.76
C GLN A 37 -11.93 8.41 -0.44
N GLU A 38 -10.79 8.92 0.00
CA GLU A 38 -10.62 10.27 0.54
C GLU A 38 -10.87 11.35 -0.51
N ASP A 39 -10.46 11.11 -1.75
CA ASP A 39 -10.52 12.06 -2.88
C ASP A 39 -11.26 11.49 -4.10
N SER A 40 -11.74 10.25 -4.01
CA SER A 40 -12.35 9.53 -5.13
C SER A 40 -11.44 9.35 -6.36
N PHE A 41 -10.11 9.42 -6.19
CA PHE A 41 -9.16 9.22 -7.29
C PHE A 41 -9.31 7.82 -7.89
N GLN A 42 -9.36 7.77 -9.22
CA GLN A 42 -9.40 6.50 -9.95
C GLN A 42 -8.01 5.89 -9.97
N VAL A 43 -7.82 4.84 -9.18
CA VAL A 43 -6.51 4.19 -9.00
C VAL A 43 -6.23 3.25 -10.17
N HIS A 44 -7.20 2.41 -10.53
CA HIS A 44 -7.08 1.47 -11.63
C HIS A 44 -8.47 1.01 -12.10
N SER A 45 -8.61 0.71 -13.38
CA SER A 45 -9.84 0.15 -13.95
C SER A 45 -9.50 -0.92 -14.99
N PHE A 46 -10.29 -1.98 -15.02
CA PHE A 46 -10.13 -3.09 -15.94
C PHE A 46 -11.50 -3.59 -16.40
N TYR A 47 -11.72 -3.58 -17.70
CA TYR A 47 -12.91 -4.13 -18.35
C TYR A 47 -12.59 -4.49 -19.80
N ARG A 48 -13.42 -5.35 -20.40
CA ARG A 48 -13.19 -5.91 -21.76
C ARG A 48 -11.81 -6.57 -21.89
N ASN A 49 -11.36 -7.23 -20.83
CA ASN A 49 -10.05 -7.89 -20.72
C ASN A 49 -8.83 -6.97 -20.93
N GLN A 50 -8.96 -5.66 -20.64
CA GLN A 50 -7.89 -4.69 -20.82
C GLN A 50 -7.88 -3.66 -19.68
N ASP A 51 -6.70 -3.11 -19.40
CA ASP A 51 -6.55 -1.99 -18.46
C ASP A 51 -7.10 -0.71 -19.09
N GLN A 52 -7.79 0.09 -18.31
CA GLN A 52 -8.54 1.25 -18.77
C GLN A 52 -7.98 2.49 -18.08
N LEU A 53 -6.80 2.90 -18.54
CA LEU A 53 -5.96 3.92 -17.90
C LEU A 53 -6.36 5.36 -18.27
N GLY A 54 -7.34 5.55 -19.15
CA GLY A 54 -7.72 6.89 -19.64
C GLY A 54 -8.26 7.82 -18.55
N LEU A 55 -8.88 7.27 -17.50
CA LEU A 55 -9.37 8.03 -16.35
C LEU A 55 -8.51 7.83 -15.10
N GLN A 56 -7.38 7.12 -15.21
CA GLN A 56 -6.49 6.90 -14.07
C GLN A 56 -5.92 8.22 -13.60
N ASP A 57 -6.00 8.47 -12.30
CA ASP A 57 -5.43 9.66 -11.69
C ASP A 57 -3.90 9.67 -11.85
N GLN A 58 -3.33 10.85 -12.08
CA GLN A 58 -1.90 11.04 -12.30
C GLN A 58 -1.04 10.50 -11.15
N PHE A 59 -1.55 10.56 -9.91
CA PHE A 59 -0.85 10.09 -8.72
C PHE A 59 -0.57 8.58 -8.74
N PHE A 60 -1.38 7.80 -9.48
CA PHE A 60 -1.26 6.33 -9.58
C PHE A 60 -0.73 5.86 -10.95
N ARG A 61 -0.44 6.78 -11.86
CA ARG A 61 -0.03 6.46 -13.23
C ARG A 61 1.31 5.74 -13.24
N ASN A 62 1.41 4.66 -14.02
CA ASN A 62 2.58 3.77 -14.10
C ASN A 62 2.98 3.09 -12.78
N ARG A 63 2.15 3.18 -11.74
CA ARG A 63 2.39 2.57 -10.43
C ARG A 63 1.51 1.37 -10.15
N THR A 64 0.54 1.08 -11.02
CA THR A 64 -0.50 0.07 -10.74
C THR A 64 -0.57 -1.01 -11.81
N SER A 65 -0.79 -2.26 -11.38
CA SER A 65 -1.00 -3.40 -12.26
C SER A 65 -1.89 -4.45 -11.60
N LEU A 66 -2.69 -5.18 -12.38
CA LEU A 66 -3.49 -6.31 -11.91
C LEU A 66 -2.78 -7.64 -12.16
N PHE A 67 -3.06 -8.65 -11.34
CA PHE A 67 -2.68 -10.05 -11.60
C PHE A 67 -3.59 -10.67 -12.68
N LYS A 68 -3.39 -10.24 -13.94
CA LYS A 68 -4.28 -10.55 -15.08
C LYS A 68 -4.50 -12.05 -15.28
N ASP A 69 -3.48 -12.86 -15.07
CA ASP A 69 -3.50 -14.31 -15.16
C ASP A 69 -4.36 -14.99 -14.07
N GLN A 70 -4.60 -14.30 -12.95
CA GLN A 70 -5.39 -14.79 -11.83
C GLN A 70 -6.83 -14.25 -11.81
N ILE A 71 -7.20 -13.31 -12.69
CA ILE A 71 -8.55 -12.73 -12.76
C ILE A 71 -9.61 -13.82 -13.01
N SER A 72 -9.33 -14.74 -13.93
CA SER A 72 -10.22 -15.87 -14.26
C SER A 72 -10.45 -16.82 -13.06
N ARG A 73 -9.50 -16.88 -12.12
CA ARG A 73 -9.57 -17.65 -10.88
C ARG A 73 -10.16 -16.87 -9.72
N GLY A 74 -10.54 -15.63 -9.97
CA GLY A 74 -11.18 -14.78 -9.00
C GLY A 74 -10.26 -13.82 -8.28
N ASN A 75 -9.01 -13.66 -8.71
CA ASN A 75 -8.10 -12.73 -8.05
C ASN A 75 -7.88 -11.50 -8.93
N ALA A 76 -8.61 -10.43 -8.62
CA ALA A 76 -8.42 -9.12 -9.21
C ALA A 76 -7.66 -8.16 -8.27
N SER A 77 -6.69 -8.68 -7.51
CA SER A 77 -5.86 -7.84 -6.64
C SER A 77 -5.02 -6.86 -7.45
N LEU A 78 -4.78 -5.68 -6.88
CA LEU A 78 -3.95 -4.65 -7.47
C LEU A 78 -2.57 -4.65 -6.83
N GLN A 79 -1.52 -4.63 -7.64
CA GLN A 79 -0.18 -4.32 -7.23
C GLN A 79 0.06 -2.81 -7.40
N LEU A 80 0.50 -2.16 -6.33
CA LEU A 80 0.93 -0.75 -6.31
C LEU A 80 2.44 -0.71 -6.05
N THR A 81 3.19 -0.04 -6.90
CA THR A 81 4.66 0.06 -6.85
C THR A 81 5.14 1.45 -6.49
N GLY A 82 6.30 1.53 -5.83
CA GLY A 82 6.86 2.81 -5.40
C GLY A 82 5.97 3.46 -4.34
N VAL A 83 5.52 2.68 -3.37
CA VAL A 83 4.59 3.12 -2.33
C VAL A 83 5.26 4.18 -1.43
N GLU A 84 4.54 5.26 -1.22
CA GLU A 84 4.89 6.43 -0.43
C GLU A 84 3.88 6.62 0.71
N VAL A 85 4.23 7.45 1.70
CA VAL A 85 3.37 7.72 2.87
C VAL A 85 2.00 8.25 2.46
N GLN A 86 1.92 9.05 1.38
CA GLN A 86 0.67 9.59 0.85
C GLN A 86 -0.28 8.56 0.25
N ASP A 87 0.21 7.36 -0.10
CA ASP A 87 -0.69 6.31 -0.56
C ASP A 87 -1.48 5.70 0.61
N GLN A 88 -1.07 5.94 1.85
CA GLN A 88 -1.80 5.47 3.01
C GLN A 88 -3.23 6.01 3.00
N GLY A 89 -4.20 5.11 3.16
CA GLY A 89 -5.60 5.47 3.08
C GLY A 89 -6.51 4.28 2.84
N ARG A 90 -7.79 4.59 2.66
CA ARG A 90 -8.83 3.60 2.43
C ARG A 90 -9.19 3.56 0.96
N TYR A 91 -9.11 2.36 0.39
CA TYR A 91 -9.37 2.10 -1.02
C TYR A 91 -10.66 1.30 -1.16
N ARG A 92 -11.56 1.75 -2.03
CA ARG A 92 -12.71 0.97 -2.46
C ARG A 92 -12.31 0.15 -3.68
N CYS A 93 -12.42 -1.17 -3.56
CA CYS A 93 -12.40 -2.04 -4.72
C CYS A 93 -13.84 -2.44 -5.06
N TYR A 94 -14.17 -2.48 -6.35
CA TYR A 94 -15.51 -2.80 -6.81
C TYR A 94 -15.46 -3.67 -8.05
N THR A 95 -16.44 -4.54 -8.18
CA THR A 95 -16.60 -5.48 -9.29
C THR A 95 -18.02 -5.41 -9.77
N SER A 96 -18.21 -5.23 -11.08
CA SER A 96 -19.52 -5.29 -11.72
C SER A 96 -19.57 -6.50 -12.63
N THR A 97 -20.64 -7.29 -12.50
CA THR A 97 -20.95 -8.45 -13.33
C THR A 97 -22.41 -8.41 -13.75
N VAL A 98 -22.83 -9.35 -14.61
CA VAL A 98 -24.24 -9.53 -14.96
C VAL A 98 -25.15 -9.80 -13.76
N ARG A 99 -24.59 -10.24 -12.62
CA ARG A 99 -25.32 -10.52 -11.38
C ARG A 99 -25.47 -9.31 -10.47
N GLY A 100 -24.77 -8.22 -10.76
CA GLY A 100 -24.78 -7.00 -9.94
C GLY A 100 -23.38 -6.43 -9.67
N GLU A 101 -23.35 -5.34 -8.92
CA GLU A 101 -22.14 -4.70 -8.41
C GLU A 101 -21.90 -5.13 -6.96
N GLU A 102 -20.67 -5.53 -6.66
CA GLU A 102 -20.18 -5.72 -5.31
C GLU A 102 -19.00 -4.78 -5.05
N SER A 103 -18.86 -4.28 -3.83
CA SER A 103 -17.69 -3.49 -3.44
C SER A 103 -17.25 -3.75 -2.01
N SER A 104 -15.97 -3.60 -1.75
CA SER A 104 -15.38 -3.71 -0.42
C SER A 104 -14.26 -2.70 -0.25
N PHE A 105 -13.80 -2.56 0.99
CA PHE A 105 -12.80 -1.59 1.38
C PHE A 105 -11.51 -2.26 1.85
N ILE A 106 -10.39 -1.64 1.50
CA ILE A 106 -9.04 -2.07 1.80
C ILE A 106 -8.34 -0.90 2.47
N ASN A 107 -7.77 -1.12 3.66
CA ASN A 107 -6.97 -0.11 4.34
C ASN A 107 -5.50 -0.36 4.02
N LEU A 108 -4.90 0.52 3.23
CA LEU A 108 -3.47 0.46 2.93
C LEU A 108 -2.70 1.15 4.06
N LYS A 109 -1.85 0.40 4.76
CA LYS A 109 -0.88 0.92 5.73
C LYS A 109 0.53 0.90 5.16
N VAL A 110 1.21 2.02 5.32
CA VAL A 110 2.62 2.19 4.95
C VAL A 110 3.45 1.99 6.20
N ASP A 111 4.53 1.24 6.07
CA ASP A 111 5.46 0.95 7.16
C ASP A 111 6.86 0.87 6.54
N ALA A 112 7.80 1.56 7.17
CA ALA A 112 9.19 1.65 6.78
C ALA A 112 10.04 1.44 8.04
N PRO A 113 10.50 0.20 8.28
CA PRO A 113 11.23 -0.13 9.51
C PRO A 113 12.63 0.47 9.51
N VAL A 114 13.20 0.59 10.71
CA VAL A 114 14.59 1.03 10.90
C VAL A 114 15.54 0.07 10.18
N SER A 115 16.34 0.59 9.25
CA SER A 115 17.27 -0.23 8.47
C SER A 115 18.74 0.08 8.74
N LYS A 116 19.12 1.37 8.76
CA LYS A 116 20.51 1.82 8.93
C LYS A 116 20.61 2.84 10.06
N VAL A 117 21.23 2.42 11.16
CA VAL A 117 21.52 3.30 12.30
C VAL A 117 22.96 3.77 12.22
N LYS A 118 23.17 5.08 12.18
CA LYS A 118 24.49 5.72 12.26
C LYS A 118 24.72 6.16 13.69
N ILE A 119 25.69 5.55 14.36
CA ILE A 119 26.13 5.94 15.70
C ILE A 119 27.51 6.58 15.59
N LEU A 120 27.63 7.82 16.04
CA LEU A 120 28.86 8.60 16.02
C LEU A 120 29.19 9.08 17.43
N ARG A 121 30.47 9.04 17.79
CA ARG A 121 30.99 9.68 19.00
C ARG A 121 31.75 10.93 18.60
N VAL A 122 31.28 12.08 19.06
CA VAL A 122 31.92 13.38 18.88
C VAL A 122 32.28 13.87 20.28
N GLU A 123 33.57 13.82 20.62
CA GLU A 123 34.07 14.13 21.97
C GLU A 123 33.37 13.30 23.06
N ASN A 124 32.61 13.96 23.94
CA ASN A 124 31.83 13.37 25.01
C ASN A 124 30.34 13.16 24.65
N ARG A 125 29.94 13.39 23.39
CA ARG A 125 28.57 13.23 22.91
C ARG A 125 28.46 12.02 21.99
N ILE A 126 27.45 11.19 22.23
CA ILE A 126 27.05 10.11 21.31
C ILE A 126 25.84 10.60 20.53
N SER A 127 25.90 10.49 19.21
CA SER A 127 24.80 10.80 18.30
C SER A 127 24.34 9.50 17.63
N CYS A 128 23.02 9.27 17.61
CA CYS A 128 22.38 8.19 16.89
C CYS A 128 21.42 8.83 15.89
N SER A 129 21.52 8.45 14.61
CA SER A 129 20.65 8.94 13.55
C SER A 129 20.24 7.80 12.62
N SER A 130 19.01 7.87 12.13
CA SER A 130 18.47 6.97 11.12
C SER A 130 17.45 7.75 10.29
N GLU A 131 17.27 7.34 9.03
CA GLU A 131 16.43 8.03 8.05
C GLU A 131 15.43 7.05 7.43
N GLY A 132 14.34 7.56 6.86
CA GLY A 132 13.35 6.76 6.13
C GLY A 132 12.51 5.83 7.01
N ILE A 133 12.20 6.27 8.24
CA ILE A 133 11.40 5.51 9.20
C ILE A 133 9.95 6.02 9.17
N TYR A 134 8.99 5.11 9.11
CA TYR A 134 7.57 5.42 9.22
C TYR A 134 6.82 4.22 9.82
N PRO A 135 5.92 4.39 10.80
CA PRO A 135 5.54 5.64 11.45
C PRO A 135 6.68 6.20 12.31
N GLU A 136 6.41 7.32 13.01
CA GLU A 136 7.37 7.92 13.95
C GLU A 136 7.86 6.88 14.98
N PRO A 137 9.18 6.71 15.16
CA PRO A 137 9.74 5.70 16.06
C PRO A 137 9.85 6.18 17.51
N ASP A 138 9.71 5.25 18.45
CA ASP A 138 10.08 5.47 19.85
C ASP A 138 11.59 5.34 20.04
N LEU A 139 12.21 6.35 20.66
CA LEU A 139 13.65 6.43 20.84
C LEU A 139 14.02 6.36 22.33
N THR A 140 14.87 5.39 22.68
CA THR A 140 15.39 5.22 24.04
C THR A 140 16.90 5.01 24.04
N TRP A 141 17.56 5.49 25.08
CA TRP A 141 18.99 5.31 25.32
C TRP A 141 19.20 4.49 26.57
N SER A 142 20.08 3.50 26.51
CA SER A 142 20.46 2.68 27.66
C SER A 142 21.92 2.26 27.56
N THR A 143 22.52 1.98 28.71
CA THR A 143 23.89 1.47 28.84
C THR A 143 23.89 0.04 29.36
N ARG A 144 24.93 -0.71 29.01
CA ARG A 144 25.21 -2.02 29.60
C ARG A 144 26.66 -2.02 30.11
N PRO A 145 26.90 -2.27 31.42
CA PRO A 145 25.92 -2.42 32.50
C PRO A 145 25.15 -1.10 32.75
N PRO A 146 23.95 -1.16 33.38
CA PRO A 146 23.17 0.03 33.69
C PRO A 146 24.00 0.99 34.55
N SER A 147 24.21 2.20 34.08
CA SER A 147 24.91 3.24 34.85
C SER A 147 23.93 4.03 35.71
N ASN A 148 24.33 4.42 36.92
CA ASN A 148 23.55 5.32 37.78
C ASN A 148 23.57 6.79 37.31
N LEU A 149 24.23 7.08 36.19
CA LEU A 149 24.34 8.43 35.63
C LEU A 149 23.05 8.79 34.88
N THR A 150 22.54 9.99 35.13
CA THR A 150 21.42 10.54 34.36
C THR A 150 21.90 10.92 32.97
N LEU A 151 21.53 10.13 31.97
CA LEU A 151 21.83 10.43 30.56
C LEU A 151 20.99 11.64 30.12
N GLN A 152 21.64 12.78 29.90
CA GLN A 152 21.01 13.90 29.21
C GLN A 152 20.94 13.56 27.72
N ASN A 153 19.75 13.19 27.26
CA ASN A 153 19.50 12.94 25.84
C ASN A 153 18.76 14.13 25.24
N GLN A 154 18.98 14.35 23.95
CA GLN A 154 18.21 15.30 23.17
C GLN A 154 17.85 14.59 21.87
N THR A 155 16.55 14.41 21.66
CA THR A 155 16.01 13.77 20.46
C THR A 155 15.52 14.84 19.51
N SER A 156 15.88 14.72 18.24
CA SER A 156 15.35 15.56 17.17
C SER A 156 14.72 14.67 16.13
N ILE A 157 13.44 14.90 15.87
CA ILE A 157 12.69 14.24 14.80
C ILE A 157 12.53 15.29 13.72
N GLN A 158 13.14 15.05 12.57
CA GLN A 158 12.96 15.90 11.39
C GLN A 158 12.06 15.15 10.42
N GLN A 159 10.82 15.63 10.31
CA GLN A 159 9.93 15.19 9.24
C GLN A 159 10.42 15.87 7.96
N THR A 160 11.02 15.09 7.07
CA THR A 160 11.24 15.56 5.71
C THR A 160 9.87 15.53 5.04
N GLU A 161 9.31 16.68 4.70
CA GLU A 161 8.11 16.83 3.85
C GLU A 161 8.39 16.36 2.41
N GLN A 162 8.93 15.16 2.25
CA GLN A 162 8.82 14.45 0.99
C GLN A 162 7.45 13.75 1.09
N GLN A 163 6.32 14.30 0.63
CA GLN A 163 6.12 15.25 -0.46
C GLN A 163 4.61 15.61 -0.56
N LEU A 164 3.98 16.20 0.49
CA LEU A 164 2.54 16.57 0.61
C LEU A 164 1.64 16.37 -0.63
#